data_AF-A0A2N3ATG1-F1
#
_entry.id   AF-A0A2N3ATG1-F1
#
_cell.length_a   1.000
_cell.length_b   1.000
_cell.length_c   1.000
_cell.angle_alpha   90.00
_cell.angle_beta   90.00
_cell.angle_gamma   90.00
#
_symmetry.space_group_name_H-M   'P 1'
#
loop_
_entity.id
_entity.type
_entity.pdbx_description
1 polymer ?
#
loop_
_entity_poly.entity_id
_entity_poly.type
_entity_poly.pdbx_seq_one_letter_code
_entity_poly.pdbx_strand_id
1 'polypeptide(L)'
;TAPLLSERMRKRILRQPPDSGALRNAMKLAHGHLDYLDWLIDNRPWVAGSTMSLADLAAAAQISVADYLGGIDWTGHEQSRGWYAVFKSRPSFRPLLTERMDAIKPPPHYALLDG
;
A
#
# COMPACT_ATOMS: atom_id res chain seq x y z
N THR A 1 -8.92 -2.21 -2.71
CA THR A 1 -8.74 -0.90 -2.04
C THR A 1 -10.02 -0.13 -1.77
N ALA A 2 -11.10 -0.31 -2.55
CA ALA A 2 -12.36 0.44 -2.38
C ALA A 2 -12.89 0.53 -0.92
N PRO A 3 -12.82 -0.51 -0.06
CA PRO A 3 -13.26 -0.42 1.34
C PRO A 3 -12.36 0.46 2.24
N LEU A 4 -11.04 0.46 2.01
CA LEU A 4 -10.12 1.33 2.76
C LEU A 4 -10.38 2.80 2.42
N LEU A 5 -10.61 3.08 1.13
CA LEU A 5 -10.97 4.40 0.62
C LEU A 5 -12.30 4.90 1.22
N SER A 6 -13.31 4.03 1.37
CA SER A 6 -14.57 4.46 1.99
C SER A 6 -14.42 4.75 3.48
N GLU A 7 -13.76 3.86 4.23
CA GLU A 7 -13.74 3.92 5.69
C GLU A 7 -12.72 4.92 6.25
N ARG A 8 -11.50 4.99 5.68
CA ARG A 8 -10.44 5.85 6.21
C ARG A 8 -10.34 7.21 5.56
N MET A 9 -10.87 7.35 4.34
CA MET A 9 -10.85 8.61 3.61
C MET A 9 -12.24 9.26 3.56
N ARG A 10 -13.20 8.63 2.89
CA ARG A 10 -14.52 9.24 2.66
C ARG A 10 -15.25 9.54 3.97
N LYS A 11 -15.36 8.58 4.87
CA LYS A 11 -16.03 8.78 6.16
C LYS A 11 -15.30 9.76 7.07
N ARG A 12 -13.98 9.81 7.04
CA ARG A 12 -13.19 10.76 7.85
C ARG A 12 -13.34 12.20 7.36
N ILE A 13 -13.39 12.41 6.04
CA ILE A 13 -13.73 13.70 5.42
C ILE A 13 -15.16 14.10 5.80
N LEU A 14 -16.09 13.15 5.78
CA LEU A 14 -17.51 13.36 6.15
C LEU A 14 -17.75 13.33 7.67
N ARG A 15 -16.71 13.20 8.50
CA ARG A 15 -16.76 13.08 9.97
C ARG A 15 -17.70 11.97 10.50
N GLN A 16 -17.88 10.90 9.72
CA GLN A 16 -18.62 9.71 10.11
C GLN A 16 -17.69 8.72 10.83
N PRO A 17 -18.19 7.99 11.85
CA PRO A 17 -17.41 6.99 12.55
C PRO A 17 -17.03 5.84 11.59
N PRO A 18 -15.77 5.35 11.62
CA PRO A 18 -15.34 4.25 10.79
C PRO A 18 -15.97 2.93 11.27
N ASP A 19 -16.34 2.06 10.32
CA ASP A 19 -16.73 0.70 10.63
C ASP A 19 -15.49 -0.15 10.91
N SER A 20 -15.35 -0.54 12.17
CA SER A 20 -14.21 -1.34 12.64
C SER A 20 -14.21 -2.75 12.05
N GLY A 21 -15.37 -3.33 11.72
CA GLY A 21 -15.49 -4.63 11.08
C GLY A 21 -15.04 -4.58 9.62
N ALA A 22 -15.49 -3.57 8.88
CA ALA A 22 -15.06 -3.33 7.51
C ALA A 22 -13.55 -3.08 7.42
N LEU A 23 -12.98 -2.32 8.36
CA LEU A 23 -11.54 -2.06 8.42
C LEU A 23 -10.74 -3.35 8.66
N ARG A 24 -11.14 -4.19 9.63
CA ARG A 24 -10.46 -5.47 9.91
C ARG A 24 -10.50 -6.41 8.71
N ASN A 25 -11.64 -6.52 8.03
CA ASN A 25 -11.76 -7.34 6.83
C ASN A 25 -10.87 -6.82 5.70
N ALA A 26 -10.82 -5.51 5.51
CA ALA A 26 -9.95 -4.90 4.51
C ALA A 26 -8.45 -5.16 4.80
N MET A 27 -8.04 -5.08 6.06
CA MET A 27 -6.66 -5.40 6.48
C MET A 27 -6.33 -6.89 6.24
N LYS A 28 -7.26 -7.81 6.58
CA LYS A 28 -7.09 -9.25 6.34
C LYS A 28 -6.92 -9.56 4.85
N LEU A 29 -7.72 -8.93 3.99
CA LEU A 29 -7.60 -9.09 2.54
C LEU A 29 -6.28 -8.52 2.00
N ALA A 30 -5.84 -7.37 2.53
CA ALA A 30 -4.56 -6.77 2.15
C ALA A 30 -3.39 -7.72 2.49
N HIS A 31 -3.42 -8.35 3.66
CA HIS A 31 -2.43 -9.35 4.08
C HIS A 31 -2.35 -10.53 3.10
N GLY A 32 -3.49 -11.13 2.74
CA GLY A 32 -3.51 -12.22 1.76
C GLY A 32 -3.03 -11.82 0.36
N HIS A 33 -3.19 -10.55 -0.03
CA HIS A 33 -2.59 -10.05 -1.28
C HIS A 33 -1.07 -9.87 -1.17
N LEU A 34 -0.55 -9.51 0.00
CA LEU A 34 0.89 -9.40 0.24
C LEU A 34 1.54 -10.78 0.28
N ASP A 35 0.91 -11.80 0.89
CA ASP A 35 1.38 -13.19 0.82
C ASP A 35 1.59 -13.64 -0.63
N TYR A 36 0.62 -13.32 -1.49
CA TYR A 36 0.71 -13.66 -2.90
C TYR A 36 1.85 -12.89 -3.57
N LEU A 37 1.97 -11.58 -3.31
CA LEU A 37 3.04 -10.75 -3.84
C LEU A 37 4.42 -11.24 -3.41
N ASP A 38 4.61 -11.66 -2.16
CA ASP A 38 5.85 -12.27 -1.68
C ASP A 38 6.18 -13.50 -2.50
N TRP A 39 5.22 -14.41 -2.67
CA TRP A 39 5.44 -15.60 -3.49
C TRP A 39 5.83 -15.26 -4.93
N LEU A 40 5.22 -14.23 -5.54
CA LEU A 40 5.63 -13.77 -6.87
C LEU A 40 7.08 -13.25 -6.83
N ILE A 41 7.39 -12.31 -5.94
CA ILE A 41 8.69 -11.61 -5.90
C ILE A 41 9.85 -12.54 -5.51
N ASP A 42 9.58 -13.58 -4.71
CA ASP A 42 10.59 -14.58 -4.34
C ASP A 42 11.05 -15.42 -5.55
N ASN A 43 10.18 -15.57 -6.56
CA ASN A 43 10.44 -16.39 -7.74
C ASN A 43 10.75 -15.57 -9.00
N ARG A 44 10.55 -14.25 -8.98
CA ARG A 44 10.81 -13.36 -10.12
C ARG A 44 11.07 -11.92 -9.69
N PRO A 45 11.90 -11.16 -10.42
CA PRO A 45 12.27 -9.79 -10.03
C PRO A 45 11.11 -8.79 -10.12
N TRP A 46 10.07 -9.06 -10.91
CA TRP A 46 8.89 -8.21 -11.06
C TRP A 46 7.61 -9.04 -11.05
N VAL A 47 6.48 -8.40 -10.70
CA VAL A 47 5.16 -9.03 -10.57
C VAL A 47 4.72 -9.74 -11.86
N ALA A 48 5.14 -9.29 -13.04
CA ALA A 48 4.79 -9.93 -14.31
C ALA A 48 5.89 -10.81 -14.94
N GLY A 49 7.10 -10.87 -14.37
CA GLY A 49 8.21 -11.65 -14.93
C GLY A 49 9.58 -11.02 -14.73
N SER A 50 10.41 -11.06 -15.77
CA SER A 50 11.80 -10.59 -15.73
C SER A 50 11.94 -9.07 -15.85
N THR A 51 10.90 -8.36 -16.30
CA THR A 51 10.92 -6.90 -16.51
C THR A 51 9.73 -6.23 -15.83
N MET A 52 9.93 -4.96 -15.42
CA MET A 52 8.89 -4.13 -14.85
C MET A 52 7.77 -3.91 -15.88
N SER A 53 6.52 -4.01 -15.41
CA SER A 53 5.33 -3.91 -16.25
C SER A 53 4.27 -2.99 -15.64
N LEU A 54 3.16 -2.82 -16.36
CA LEU A 54 1.97 -2.15 -15.84
C LEU A 54 1.39 -2.86 -14.60
N ALA A 55 1.57 -4.18 -14.48
CA ALA A 55 1.10 -4.92 -13.32
C ALA A 55 1.80 -4.44 -12.04
N ASP A 56 3.11 -4.16 -12.12
CA ASP A 56 3.87 -3.65 -11.00
C ASP A 56 3.44 -2.24 -10.59
N LEU A 57 3.24 -1.36 -11.58
CA LEU A 57 2.77 0.00 -11.33
C LEU A 57 1.37 0.01 -10.69
N ALA A 58 0.46 -0.83 -11.20
CA ALA A 58 -0.87 -0.97 -10.65
C ALA A 58 -0.82 -1.49 -9.20
N ALA A 59 -0.05 -2.55 -8.94
CA ALA A 59 0.12 -3.09 -7.59
C ALA A 59 0.72 -2.06 -6.64
N ALA A 60 1.80 -1.37 -7.05
CA ALA A 60 2.46 -0.35 -6.25
C ALA A 60 1.53 0.83 -5.93
N ALA A 61 0.69 1.26 -6.88
CA ALA A 61 -0.29 2.31 -6.64
C ALA A 61 -1.36 1.89 -5.61
N GLN A 62 -1.88 0.66 -5.70
CA GLN A 62 -2.87 0.16 -4.73
C GLN A 62 -2.26 0.00 -3.33
N ILE A 63 -1.04 -0.50 -3.25
CA ILE A 63 -0.26 -0.63 -2.01
C ILE A 63 0.02 0.75 -1.42
N SER A 64 0.39 1.74 -2.23
CA SER A 64 0.63 3.12 -1.78
C SER A 64 -0.59 3.71 -1.08
N VAL A 65 -1.79 3.55 -1.64
CA VAL A 65 -3.02 4.01 -0.98
C VAL A 65 -3.25 3.27 0.34
N ALA A 66 -3.04 1.96 0.39
CA ALA A 66 -3.25 1.18 1.61
C ALA A 66 -2.21 1.49 2.71
N ASP A 67 -0.94 1.72 2.35
CA ASP A 67 0.14 2.13 3.26
C ASP A 67 -0.09 3.55 3.78
N TYR A 68 -0.54 4.48 2.92
CA TYR A 68 -0.91 5.85 3.31
C TYR A 68 -1.98 5.85 4.40
N LEU A 69 -2.95 4.94 4.27
CA LEU A 69 -4.05 4.80 5.21
C LEU A 69 -3.66 3.95 6.43
N GLY A 70 -2.43 3.47 6.55
CA GLY A 70 -1.96 2.61 7.64
C GLY A 70 -2.73 1.28 7.73
N GLY A 71 -3.13 0.73 6.57
CA GLY A 71 -3.87 -0.51 6.46
C GLY A 71 -3.00 -1.73 6.16
N ILE A 72 -1.69 -1.54 6.01
CA ILE A 72 -0.72 -2.61 5.76
C ILE A 72 0.09 -2.88 7.03
N ASP A 73 0.14 -4.15 7.42
CA ASP A 73 1.18 -4.67 8.30
C ASP A 73 2.24 -5.32 7.40
N TRP A 74 3.49 -4.85 7.50
CA TRP A 74 4.61 -5.34 6.69
C TRP A 74 5.34 -6.51 7.35
N THR A 75 4.97 -6.90 8.57
CA THR A 75 5.58 -8.00 9.31
C THR A 75 5.39 -9.32 8.56
N GLY A 76 6.49 -10.01 8.24
CA GLY A 76 6.47 -11.27 7.48
C GLY A 76 6.33 -11.10 5.96
N HIS A 77 6.38 -9.86 5.45
CA HIS A 77 6.32 -9.53 4.03
C HIS A 77 7.56 -8.79 3.55
N GLU A 78 8.76 -9.27 3.92
CA GLU A 78 10.02 -8.57 3.63
C GLU A 78 10.26 -8.43 2.13
N GLN A 79 9.90 -9.44 1.32
CA GLN A 79 10.11 -9.42 -0.13
C GLN A 79 9.24 -8.35 -0.80
N SER A 80 7.94 -8.31 -0.46
CA SER A 80 7.01 -7.29 -0.91
C SER A 80 7.43 -5.89 -0.46
N ARG A 81 7.90 -5.76 0.79
CA ARG A 81 8.41 -4.49 1.32
C ARG A 81 9.63 -4.02 0.54
N GLY A 82 10.59 -4.91 0.26
CA GLY A 82 11.79 -4.62 -0.53
C GLY A 82 11.45 -4.20 -1.95
N TRP A 83 10.60 -4.96 -2.63
CA TRP A 83 10.10 -4.62 -3.97
C TRP A 83 9.37 -3.26 -3.97
N TYR A 84 8.54 -2.98 -2.97
CA TYR A 84 7.82 -1.70 -2.87
C TYR A 84 8.75 -0.53 -2.55
N ALA A 85 9.83 -0.73 -1.78
CA ALA A 85 10.84 0.29 -1.53
C ALA A 85 11.54 0.74 -2.82
N VAL A 86 11.77 -0.19 -3.77
CA VAL A 86 12.29 0.14 -5.10
C VAL A 86 11.34 1.12 -5.81
N PHE A 87 10.02 0.93 -5.74
CA PHE A 87 9.06 1.90 -6.29
C PHE A 87 9.10 3.25 -5.58
N LYS A 88 9.11 3.26 -4.24
CA LYS A 88 9.16 4.50 -3.45
C LYS A 88 10.39 5.36 -3.76
N SER A 89 11.52 4.74 -4.13
CA SER A 89 12.75 5.45 -4.48
C SER A 89 12.74 6.11 -5.87
N ARG A 90 11.79 5.78 -6.75
CA ARG A 90 11.76 6.30 -8.13
C ARG A 90 11.22 7.73 -8.19
N PRO A 91 11.83 8.62 -9.00
CA PRO A 91 11.35 10.00 -9.17
C PRO A 91 9.88 10.10 -9.60
N SER A 92 9.41 9.16 -10.43
CA SER A 92 8.02 9.12 -10.91
C SER A 92 7.01 8.81 -9.80
N PHE A 93 7.45 8.21 -8.68
CA PHE A 93 6.59 7.84 -7.56
C PHE A 93 6.55 8.93 -6.48
N ARG A 94 7.55 9.83 -6.47
CA ARG A 94 7.70 10.91 -5.50
C ARG A 94 6.45 11.79 -5.32
N PRO A 95 5.71 12.19 -6.39
CA PRO A 95 4.48 12.98 -6.24
C PRO A 95 3.43 12.31 -5.34
N LEU A 96 3.25 10.98 -5.46
CA LEU A 96 2.29 10.20 -4.66
C LEU A 96 2.68 10.12 -3.18
N LEU A 97 3.98 10.19 -2.87
CA LEU A 97 4.48 10.15 -1.50
C LEU A 97 4.37 11.51 -0.79
N THR A 98 4.47 12.58 -1.57
CA THR A 98 4.37 13.98 -1.08
C THR A 98 2.95 14.48 -0.94
N GLU A 99 1.98 13.81 -1.56
CA GLU A 99 0.56 14.18 -1.45
C GLU A 99 0.10 14.01 0.01
N ARG A 100 -0.48 15.08 0.57
CA ARG A 100 -1.00 15.11 1.93
C ARG A 100 -2.47 15.47 1.87
N MET A 101 -3.28 14.69 2.58
CA MET A 101 -4.70 14.96 2.77
C MET A 101 -4.90 15.65 4.11
N ASP A 102 -5.54 16.81 4.12
CA ASP A 102 -5.71 17.62 5.35
C ASP A 102 -6.38 16.87 6.50
N ALA A 103 -7.27 15.92 6.19
CA ALA A 103 -8.02 15.14 7.18
C ALA A 103 -7.34 13.82 7.61
N ILE A 104 -6.27 13.38 6.94
CA ILE A 104 -5.65 12.07 7.15
C ILE A 104 -4.14 12.25 7.23
N LYS A 105 -3.58 12.06 8.42
CA LYS A 105 -2.13 11.98 8.58
C LYS A 105 -1.67 10.56 8.24
N PRO A 106 -0.72 10.39 7.30
CA PRO A 106 -0.16 9.08 7.02
C PRO A 106 0.72 8.59 8.18
N PRO A 107 0.99 7.28 8.27
CA PRO A 107 1.94 6.72 9.23
C PRO A 107 3.35 7.34 9.10
N PRO A 108 4.15 7.40 10.18
CA PRO A 108 5.51 7.94 10.14
C PRO A 108 6.40 7.28 9.07
N HIS A 109 6.25 5.98 8.85
CA HIS A 109 7.05 5.18 7.90
C HIS A 109 6.65 5.35 6.43
N TYR A 110 5.53 6.01 6.14
CA TYR A 110 5.01 6.08 4.77
C TYR A 110 5.97 6.79 3.79
N ALA A 111 6.63 7.85 4.25
CA ALA A 111 7.57 8.64 3.43
C ALA A 111 9.04 8.25 3.65
N LEU A 112 9.32 7.28 4.53
CA LEU A 112 10.68 6.78 4.76
C LEU A 112 11.08 5.90 3.58
N LEU A 113 12.22 6.26 2.97
CA LEU A 113 12.85 5.51 1.88
C LEU A 113 13.73 4.38 2.39
N ASP A 114 14.08 4.40 3.68
CA ASP A 114 14.93 3.40 4.29
C ASP A 114 14.09 2.18 4.69
N GLY A 115 14.40 1.08 4.00
CA GLY A 115 13.79 -0.23 4.17
C GLY A 115 14.29 -0.95 5.42
#